data_AF-A0A521ZQA8-F1
#
_entry.id   AF-A0A521ZQA8-F1
#
_cell.length_a   1.000
_cell.length_b   1.000
_cell.length_c   1.000
_cell.angle_alpha   90.00
_cell.angle_beta   90.00
_cell.angle_gamma   90.00
#
_symmetry.space_group_name_H-M   'P 1'
#
loop_
_entity.id
_entity.type
_entity.pdbx_description
1 polymer ?
#
loop_
_entity_poly.entity_id
_entity_poly.type
_entity_poly.pdbx_seq_one_letter_code
_entity_poly.pdbx_strand_id
1 'polypeptide(L)' 'MKQTDSKECRNCHDVKAMDPEMQGKTAQTQHKKLLNGSKTCIDCHYGIAHKEPEGGVEPQDVVNELAKK' A
#
# COMPACT_ATOMS: atom_id res chain seq x y z
N MET A 1 -6.14 5.33 -6.29
CA MET A 1 -5.76 5.27 -4.85
C MET A 1 -4.42 5.92 -4.55
N LYS A 2 -3.33 5.68 -5.28
CA LYS A 2 -2.02 6.27 -4.94
C LYS A 2 -2.00 7.80 -5.04
N GLN A 3 -2.54 8.34 -6.13
CA GLN A 3 -2.64 9.79 -6.38
C GLN A 3 -3.50 10.51 -5.34
N THR A 4 -4.40 9.80 -4.65
CA THR A 4 -5.32 10.34 -3.65
C THR A 4 -4.90 10.01 -2.22
N ASP A 5 -3.63 9.66 -1.98
CA ASP A 5 -3.10 9.22 -0.68
C ASP A 5 -3.93 8.09 -0.03
N SER A 6 -4.40 7.15 -0.86
CA SER A 6 -5.25 6.04 -0.42
C SER A 6 -6.47 6.49 0.39
N LYS A 7 -7.08 7.64 0.04
CA LYS A 7 -8.27 8.19 0.70
C LYS A 7 -9.35 7.14 0.93
N GLU A 8 -9.56 6.24 -0.03
CA GLU A 8 -10.56 5.19 0.04
C GLU A 8 -10.24 4.15 1.13
N CYS A 9 -8.97 3.83 1.39
CA CYS A 9 -8.56 3.01 2.55
C CYS A 9 -8.79 3.76 3.87
N ARG A 10 -8.36 5.03 3.91
CA ARG A 10 -8.35 5.86 5.13
C ARG A 10 -9.75 6.21 5.64
N ASN A 11 -10.76 6.14 4.77
CA ASN A 11 -12.15 6.29 5.17
C ASN A 11 -12.60 5.21 6.18
N CYS A 12 -11.98 4.02 6.15
CA CYS A 12 -12.30 2.90 7.05
C CYS A 12 -11.14 2.51 7.97
N HIS A 13 -9.89 2.82 7.62
CA HIS A 13 -8.69 2.50 8.39
C HIS A 13 -7.98 3.75 8.91
N ASP A 14 -7.91 3.90 10.23
CA ASP A 14 -7.12 4.95 10.86
C ASP A 14 -5.70 4.47 11.17
N VAL A 15 -4.70 5.18 10.65
CA VAL A 15 -3.28 4.93 10.94
C VAL A 15 -2.99 5.14 12.43
N LYS A 16 -3.71 6.04 13.11
CA LYS A 16 -3.53 6.29 14.55
C LYS A 16 -4.01 5.13 15.42
N ALA A 17 -4.92 4.30 14.91
CA ALA A 17 -5.42 3.12 15.60
C ALA A 17 -4.48 1.91 15.41
N MET A 18 -3.43 2.02 14.60
CA MET A 18 -2.45 0.96 14.43
C MET A 18 -1.57 0.85 15.68
N ASP A 19 -1.56 -0.33 16.29
CA ASP A 19 -0.68 -0.66 17.41
C ASP A 19 0.61 -1.33 16.91
N PRO A 20 1.79 -0.73 17.09
CA PRO A 20 3.07 -1.34 16.71
C PRO A 20 3.37 -2.65 17.44
N GLU A 21 2.91 -2.83 18.68
CA GLU A 21 3.19 -4.04 19.46
C GLU A 21 2.46 -5.26 18.88
N MET A 22 1.32 -5.04 18.24
CA MET A 22 0.53 -6.05 17.54
C MET A 22 1.04 -6.34 16.12
N GLN A 23 2.11 -5.67 15.68
CA GLN A 23 2.68 -5.82 14.34
C GLN A 23 3.99 -6.61 14.36
N GLY A 24 4.24 -7.39 13.31
CA GLY A 24 5.57 -7.97 13.08
C GLY A 24 6.62 -6.90 12.80
N LYS A 25 7.89 -7.20 13.11
CA LYS A 25 9.03 -6.25 12.99
C LYS A 25 9.13 -5.54 11.63
N THR A 26 8.86 -6.28 10.55
CA THR A 26 8.86 -5.73 9.18
C THR A 26 7.75 -4.72 8.99
N ALA A 27 6.52 -5.03 9.42
CA ALA A 27 5.38 -4.12 9.31
C ALA A 27 5.62 -2.84 10.12
N GLN A 28 6.14 -2.93 11.34
CA GLN A 28 6.51 -1.76 12.13
C GLN A 28 7.49 -0.84 11.40
N THR A 29 8.52 -1.42 10.78
CA THR A 29 9.54 -0.66 10.04
C THR A 29 8.94 0.01 8.79
N GLN A 30 8.05 -0.69 8.09
CA GLN A 30 7.40 -0.18 6.89
C GLN A 30 6.34 0.88 7.21
N HIS A 31 5.52 0.68 8.24
CA HIS A 31 4.50 1.64 8.66
C HIS A 31 5.09 2.96 9.16
N LYS A 32 6.31 2.96 9.72
CA LYS A 32 7.04 4.21 10.01
C LYS A 32 7.27 5.09 8.77
N LYS A 33 7.34 4.50 7.57
CA LYS A 33 7.48 5.23 6.30
C LYS A 33 6.20 5.96 5.87
N LEU A 34 5.05 5.66 6.49
CA LEU A 34 3.83 6.44 6.30
C LEU A 34 3.95 7.82 6.95
N LEU A 35 4.72 7.93 8.04
CA LEU A 35 4.86 9.18 8.82
C LEU A 35 5.58 10.29 8.07
N ASN A 36 6.48 9.94 7.15
CA ASN A 36 7.22 10.91 6.33
C ASN A 36 6.57 11.14 4.95
N GLY A 37 5.39 10.56 4.70
CA GLY A 37 4.65 10.71 3.44
C GLY A 37 5.28 10.04 2.21
N SER A 38 6.36 9.25 2.38
CA SER A 38 7.06 8.60 1.25
C SER A 38 6.29 7.43 0.63
N LYS A 39 5.32 6.89 1.36
CA LYS A 39 4.47 5.76 0.97
C LYS A 39 3.04 5.96 1.45
N THR A 40 2.12 5.37 0.70
CA THR A 40 0.68 5.32 0.97
C THR A 40 0.24 3.86 1.16
N CYS A 41 -0.99 3.61 1.62
CA CYS A 41 -1.47 2.25 1.89
C CYS A 41 -1.35 1.35 0.65
N ILE A 42 -1.76 1.85 -0.52
CA ILE A 42 -1.79 1.09 -1.76
C ILE A 42 -0.39 0.79 -2.32
N ASP A 43 0.67 1.48 -1.87
CA ASP A 43 2.04 1.17 -2.31
C ASP A 43 2.51 -0.22 -1.85
N CYS A 44 1.88 -0.79 -0.82
CA CYS A 44 2.21 -2.14 -0.33
C CYS A 44 0.99 -3.06 -0.25
N HIS A 45 -0.21 -2.52 0.01
CA HIS A 45 -1.44 -3.30 0.18
C HIS A 45 -2.30 -3.34 -1.09
N TYR A 46 -1.65 -3.59 -2.24
CA TYR A 46 -2.36 -3.77 -3.51
C TYR A 46 -3.07 -5.13 -3.57
N GLY A 47 -4.25 -5.19 -4.18
CA GLY A 47 -4.99 -6.44 -4.37
C GLY A 47 -5.51 -7.13 -3.09
N ILE A 48 -5.49 -6.44 -1.94
CA ILE A 48 -5.91 -7.04 -0.65
C ILE A 48 -7.42 -7.07 -0.49
N ALA A 49 -8.09 -5.97 -0.82
CA ALA A 49 -9.54 -5.88 -0.65
C ALA A 49 -10.29 -6.68 -1.71
N HIS A 50 -9.78 -6.68 -2.95
CA HIS A 50 -10.38 -7.34 -4.09
C HIS A 50 -9.30 -7.95 -4.96
N LYS A 51 -9.60 -9.11 -5.56
CA LYS A 51 -8.77 -9.69 -6.62
C LYS A 51 -9.07 -8.97 -7.92
N GLU A 52 -8.03 -8.63 -8.66
CA GLU A 52 -8.18 -8.17 -10.04
C GLU A 52 -8.81 -9.29 -10.90
N PRO A 53 -9.60 -8.95 -11.92
CA PRO A 53 -10.07 -9.90 -12.91
C PRO A 53 -8.89 -10.52 -13.68
N GLU A 54 -9.13 -11.66 -14.32
CA GLU A 54 -8.13 -12.35 -15.13
C GLU A 54 -7.61 -11.42 -16.25
N GLY A 55 -6.29 -11.21 -16.30
CA GLY A 55 -5.65 -10.25 -17.22
C GLY A 55 -5.57 -8.81 -16.71
N GLY A 56 -5.93 -8.55 -15.44
CA GLY A 56 -5.68 -7.28 -14.77
C GLY A 56 -4.18 -6.99 -14.59
N VAL A 57 -3.87 -5.72 -14.28
CA VAL A 57 -2.48 -5.25 -14.13
C VAL A 57 -2.02 -5.46 -12.70
N GLU A 58 -0.94 -6.21 -12.51
CA GLU A 58 -0.27 -6.38 -11.22
C GLU A 58 0.79 -5.29 -11.01
N PRO A 59 1.17 -4.96 -9.75
CA PRO A 59 2.22 -3.97 -9.48
C PRO A 59 3.55 -4.32 -10.15
N GLN A 60 3.82 -5.62 -10.31
CA GLN A 60 5.03 -6.10 -10.97
C GLN A 60 5.04 -5.76 -12.47
N ASP A 61 3.88 -5.73 -13.12
CA ASP A 61 3.76 -5.39 -14.54
C ASP A 61 4.16 -3.94 -14.79
N VAL A 62 3.75 -3.03 -13.88
CA VAL A 62 4.13 -1.61 -13.93
C VAL A 62 5.64 -1.42 -13.75
N VAL A 63 6.25 -2.13 -12.79
CA VAL A 63 7.71 -2.09 -12.58
C VAL A 63 8.45 -2.61 -13.80
N ASN A 64 7.97 -3.69 -14.40
CA ASN A 64 8.56 -4.28 -15.60
C ASN A 64 8.45 -3.35 -16.82
N GLU A 65 7.35 -2.62 -17.00
CA GLU A 65 7.21 -1.62 -18.06
C GLU A 65 8.13 -0.43 -17.87
N LEU A 66 8.29 0.06 -16.63
CA LEU A 66 9.20 1.17 -16.33
C LEU A 66 10.67 0.78 -16.51
N ALA A 67 11.04 -0.48 -16.24
CA ALA A 67 12.39 -0.99 -16.42
C ALA A 67 12.78 -1.26 -17.89
N LYS A 68 11.82 -1.24 -18.83
CA LYS A 68 12.04 -1.38 -20.28
C LYS A 68 12.32 -0.05 -20.99
N LYS A 69 12.16 1.08 -20.29
CA LYS A 69 12.50 2.42 -20.77
C LYS A 69 13.89 2.81 -20.29
#